data_AF-A0AAW7ZRC2-F1
#
_entry.id   AF-A0AAW7ZRC2-F1
#
_cell.length_a   1.000
_cell.length_b   1.000
_cell.length_c   1.000
_cell.angle_alpha   90.00
_cell.angle_beta   90.00
_cell.angle_gamma   90.00
#
_symmetry.space_group_name_H-M   'P 1'
#
loop_
_entity.id
_entity.type
_entity.pdbx_description
1 polymer ?
#
loop_
_entity_poly.entity_id
_entity_poly.type
_entity_poly.pdbx_seq_one_letter_code
_entity_poly.pdbx_strand_id
1 'polypeptide(L)'
;MTAEYVWSPSSAGFYPLIEKERLKAAGGWPEDGVDVSSEEYAALFPAPSGKYIGNVDGRPGWVDIPPPTAEQREEAARSKQVSLRAKADSEITWRQDAVDIGEATEKETADLNLWKKYRVLLMRVETSNPLWPPTPDG
;
A
#
# COMPACT_ATOMS: atom_id res chain seq x y z
N MET A 1 14.81 -29.79 -16.95
CA MET A 1 13.65 -28.94 -16.63
C MET A 1 12.47 -29.85 -16.29
N THR A 2 12.19 -30.05 -14.99
CA THR A 2 11.00 -30.80 -14.53
C THR A 2 9.95 -29.77 -14.14
N ALA A 3 8.71 -29.95 -14.57
CA ALA A 3 7.61 -29.12 -14.11
C ALA A 3 7.41 -29.35 -12.60
N GLU A 4 7.38 -28.27 -11.83
CA GLU A 4 7.06 -28.30 -10.39
C GLU A 4 5.75 -27.56 -10.08
N TYR A 5 5.32 -26.71 -11.00
CA TYR A 5 4.13 -25.88 -10.87
C TYR A 5 3.27 -26.00 -12.13
N VAL A 6 2.01 -25.64 -11.97
CA VAL A 6 1.06 -25.38 -13.05
C VAL A 6 0.61 -23.93 -12.93
N TRP A 7 0.69 -23.17 -14.01
CA TRP A 7 0.11 -21.84 -14.13
C TRP A 7 -1.30 -21.93 -14.70
N SER A 8 -2.28 -21.32 -14.06
CA SER A 8 -3.62 -21.14 -14.63
C SER A 8 -3.76 -19.73 -15.18
N PRO A 9 -3.92 -19.55 -16.50
CA PRO A 9 -4.18 -18.25 -17.11
C PRO A 9 -5.44 -17.57 -16.58
N SER A 10 -6.51 -18.33 -16.32
CA SER A 10 -7.80 -17.78 -15.86
C SER A 10 -7.76 -17.29 -14.42
N SER A 11 -7.02 -17.96 -13.53
CA SER A 11 -6.85 -17.50 -12.14
C SER A 11 -5.65 -16.58 -11.94
N ALA A 12 -4.81 -16.43 -12.96
CA ALA A 12 -3.50 -15.78 -12.87
C ALA A 12 -2.69 -16.28 -11.66
N GLY A 13 -2.68 -17.60 -11.46
CA GLY A 13 -2.16 -18.22 -10.25
C GLY A 13 -1.31 -19.48 -10.52
N PHE A 14 -0.38 -19.73 -9.60
CA PHE A 14 0.44 -20.95 -9.58
C PHE A 14 -0.16 -22.02 -8.67
N TYR A 15 -0.07 -23.27 -9.11
CA TYR A 15 -0.54 -24.46 -8.42
C TYR A 15 0.62 -25.46 -8.33
N PRO A 16 1.16 -25.75 -7.13
CA PRO A 16 2.25 -26.70 -6.99
C PRO A 16 1.78 -28.11 -7.35
N LEU A 17 2.56 -28.83 -8.17
CA LEU A 17 2.20 -30.19 -8.59
C LEU A 17 2.13 -31.18 -7.42
N ILE A 18 2.88 -30.93 -6.35
CA ILE A 18 2.82 -31.72 -5.11
C ILE A 18 1.42 -31.67 -4.45
N GLU A 19 0.63 -30.63 -4.73
CA GLU A 19 -0.71 -30.45 -4.18
C GLU A 19 -1.82 -30.95 -5.10
N LYS A 20 -1.46 -31.49 -6.27
CA LYS A 20 -2.40 -31.83 -7.36
C LYS A 20 -3.54 -32.74 -6.92
N GLU A 21 -3.25 -33.88 -6.32
CA GLU A 21 -4.27 -34.84 -5.94
C GLU A 21 -5.23 -34.28 -4.87
N ARG A 22 -4.69 -33.51 -3.91
CA ARG A 22 -5.49 -32.84 -2.88
C ARG A 22 -6.44 -31.82 -3.49
N LEU A 23 -5.93 -30.96 -4.38
CA LEU A 23 -6.73 -29.92 -5.02
C LEU A 23 -7.76 -30.51 -5.99
N LYS A 24 -7.43 -31.56 -6.72
CA LYS A 24 -8.38 -32.31 -7.55
C LYS A 24 -9.53 -32.89 -6.72
N ALA A 25 -9.22 -33.54 -5.60
CA ALA A 25 -10.23 -34.08 -4.69
C ALA A 25 -11.16 -32.98 -4.11
N ALA A 26 -10.64 -31.77 -3.94
CA ALA A 26 -11.40 -30.60 -3.50
C ALA A 26 -12.08 -29.81 -4.64
N GLY A 27 -11.92 -30.22 -5.91
CA GLY A 27 -12.44 -29.50 -7.07
C GLY A 27 -11.75 -28.16 -7.37
N GLY A 28 -10.57 -27.91 -6.79
CA GLY A 28 -9.80 -26.66 -6.93
C GLY A 28 -8.60 -26.74 -7.88
N TRP A 29 -8.44 -27.85 -8.62
CA TRP A 29 -7.37 -27.97 -9.62
C TRP A 29 -7.77 -27.28 -10.93
N PRO A 30 -6.92 -26.44 -11.54
CA PRO A 30 -7.27 -25.72 -12.76
C PRO A 30 -7.34 -26.66 -13.97
N GLU A 31 -8.37 -26.48 -14.81
CA GLU A 31 -8.50 -27.20 -16.08
C GLU A 31 -7.66 -26.57 -17.20
N ASP A 32 -7.37 -25.28 -17.11
CA ASP A 32 -6.59 -24.49 -18.06
C ASP A 32 -5.09 -24.43 -17.72
N GLY A 33 -4.64 -25.31 -16.83
CA GLY A 33 -3.28 -25.33 -16.32
C GLY A 33 -2.21 -25.60 -17.38
N VAL A 34 -1.16 -24.78 -17.38
CA VAL A 34 0.06 -24.92 -18.19
C VAL A 34 1.24 -25.26 -17.28
N ASP A 35 2.00 -26.30 -17.62
CA ASP A 35 3.17 -26.70 -16.84
C ASP A 35 4.25 -25.61 -16.83
N VAL A 36 4.81 -25.37 -15.63
CA VAL A 36 5.89 -24.42 -15.38
C VAL A 36 7.01 -25.12 -14.60
N SER A 37 8.22 -25.05 -15.13
CA SER A 37 9.42 -25.56 -14.46
C SER A 37 9.84 -24.66 -13.29
N SER A 38 10.63 -25.22 -12.38
CA SER A 38 11.21 -24.47 -11.27
C SER A 38 12.10 -23.31 -11.73
N GLU A 39 12.79 -23.47 -12.85
CA GLU A 39 13.64 -22.45 -13.47
C GLU A 39 12.81 -21.29 -14.05
N GLU A 40 11.71 -21.59 -14.75
CA GLU A 40 10.77 -20.57 -15.25
C GLU A 40 10.11 -19.81 -14.10
N TYR A 41 9.73 -20.50 -13.03
CA TYR A 41 9.17 -19.87 -11.83
C TYR A 41 10.21 -18.98 -11.14
N ALA A 42 11.43 -19.47 -10.95
CA ALA A 42 12.51 -18.72 -10.31
C ALA A 42 12.90 -17.46 -11.10
N ALA A 43 12.81 -17.50 -12.43
CA ALA A 43 13.09 -16.35 -13.30
C ALA A 43 12.09 -15.18 -13.13
N LEU A 44 10.96 -15.41 -12.47
CA LEU A 44 9.98 -14.37 -12.11
C LEU A 44 10.33 -13.68 -10.79
N PHE A 45 11.53 -13.82 -10.27
CA PHE A 45 11.93 -13.14 -9.04
C PHE A 45 13.38 -12.61 -9.14
N PRO A 46 13.66 -11.41 -8.59
CA PRO A 46 12.72 -10.48 -7.95
C PRO A 46 11.79 -9.78 -8.95
N ALA A 47 10.66 -9.26 -8.45
CA ALA A 47 9.73 -8.51 -9.27
C ALA A 47 10.28 -7.14 -9.68
N PRO A 48 10.16 -6.73 -10.97
CA PRO A 48 10.38 -5.35 -11.38
C PRO A 48 9.43 -4.39 -10.66
N SER A 49 9.91 -3.16 -10.40
CA SER A 49 9.06 -2.12 -9.81
C SER A 49 7.87 -1.80 -10.71
N GLY A 50 6.69 -1.65 -10.11
CA GLY A 50 5.45 -1.31 -10.83
C GLY A 50 4.81 -2.44 -11.62
N LYS A 51 5.31 -3.69 -11.48
CA LYS A 51 4.76 -4.86 -12.16
C LYS A 51 4.35 -5.96 -11.18
N TYR A 52 3.46 -6.82 -11.61
CA TYR A 52 3.05 -8.03 -10.91
C TYR A 52 3.03 -9.23 -11.87
N ILE A 53 3.08 -10.46 -11.36
CA ILE A 53 2.96 -11.65 -12.19
C ILE A 53 1.50 -11.79 -12.61
N GLY A 54 1.24 -11.65 -13.90
CA GLY A 54 -0.05 -11.87 -14.52
C GLY A 54 0.07 -12.83 -15.70
N ASN A 55 -0.98 -12.89 -16.50
CA ASN A 55 -1.01 -13.73 -17.69
C ASN A 55 -0.45 -12.97 -18.91
N VAL A 56 0.58 -13.53 -19.53
CA VAL A 56 1.16 -13.07 -20.80
C VAL A 56 1.12 -14.24 -21.77
N ASP A 57 0.22 -14.19 -22.75
CA ASP A 57 0.03 -15.23 -23.77
C ASP A 57 -0.14 -16.66 -23.22
N GLY A 58 -0.89 -16.80 -22.11
CA GLY A 58 -1.16 -18.09 -21.47
C GLY A 58 -0.06 -18.57 -20.54
N ARG A 59 0.96 -17.75 -20.29
CA ARG A 59 2.09 -18.04 -19.41
C ARG A 59 2.22 -16.98 -18.32
N PRO A 60 2.90 -17.30 -17.20
CA PRO A 60 3.19 -16.29 -16.21
C PRO A 60 4.20 -15.28 -16.77
N GLY A 61 3.90 -13.99 -16.61
CA GLY A 61 4.78 -12.92 -17.06
C GLY A 61 4.45 -11.60 -16.36
N TRP A 62 5.30 -10.61 -16.57
CA TRP A 62 5.14 -9.31 -15.89
C TRP A 62 4.12 -8.42 -16.58
N VAL A 63 3.07 -8.05 -15.85
CA VAL A 63 2.05 -7.10 -16.28
C VAL A 63 2.18 -5.81 -15.45
N ASP A 64 1.89 -4.67 -16.06
CA ASP A 64 1.89 -3.38 -15.37
C ASP A 64 0.79 -3.33 -14.31
N ILE A 65 1.15 -2.87 -13.11
CA ILE A 65 0.15 -2.56 -12.08
C ILE A 65 -0.68 -1.39 -12.59
N PRO A 66 -2.01 -1.54 -12.73
CA PRO A 66 -2.85 -0.45 -13.20
C PRO A 66 -2.77 0.73 -12.24
N PRO A 67 -2.91 1.97 -12.73
CA PRO A 67 -2.98 3.12 -11.85
C PRO A 67 -4.17 2.98 -10.89
N PRO A 68 -4.06 3.43 -9.62
CA PRO A 68 -5.15 3.35 -8.67
C PRO A 68 -6.41 4.02 -9.21
N THR A 69 -7.59 3.50 -8.89
CA THR A 69 -8.87 4.12 -9.23
C THR A 69 -9.05 5.45 -8.48
N ALA A 70 -10.01 6.28 -8.90
CA ALA A 70 -10.33 7.52 -8.19
C ALA A 70 -10.70 7.26 -6.72
N GLU A 71 -11.51 6.22 -6.47
CA GLU A 71 -11.90 5.79 -5.14
C GLU A 71 -10.69 5.34 -4.29
N GLN A 72 -9.80 4.53 -4.86
CA GLN A 72 -8.58 4.11 -4.19
C GLN A 72 -7.67 5.29 -3.84
N ARG A 73 -7.56 6.30 -4.72
CA ARG A 73 -6.81 7.53 -4.44
C ARG A 73 -7.44 8.35 -3.33
N GLU A 74 -8.76 8.48 -3.32
CA GLU A 74 -9.47 9.22 -2.29
C GLU A 74 -9.34 8.54 -0.92
N GLU A 75 -9.44 7.22 -0.87
CA GLU A 75 -9.25 6.47 0.38
C GLU A 75 -7.81 6.59 0.90
N ALA A 76 -6.82 6.50 0.01
CA ALA A 76 -5.43 6.76 0.37
C ALA A 76 -5.23 8.20 0.89
N ALA A 77 -5.91 9.19 0.31
CA ALA A 77 -5.87 10.57 0.79
C ALA A 77 -6.52 10.73 2.17
N ARG A 78 -7.67 10.09 2.43
CA ARG A 78 -8.32 10.07 3.76
C ARG A 78 -7.41 9.44 4.81
N SER A 79 -6.83 8.28 4.51
CA SER A 79 -5.89 7.61 5.39
C SER A 79 -4.70 8.51 5.73
N LYS A 80 -4.12 9.19 4.73
CA LYS A 80 -3.06 10.18 4.93
C LYS A 80 -3.50 11.34 5.80
N GLN A 81 -4.71 11.90 5.60
CA GLN A 81 -5.24 12.98 6.43
C GLN A 81 -5.35 12.56 7.90
N VAL A 82 -5.81 11.33 8.16
CA VAL A 82 -5.89 10.76 9.52
C VAL A 82 -4.50 10.65 10.16
N SER A 83 -3.51 10.10 9.45
CA SER A 83 -2.14 9.99 9.96
C SER A 83 -1.50 11.36 10.24
N LEU A 84 -1.67 12.32 9.33
CA LEU A 84 -1.16 13.68 9.50
C LEU A 84 -1.84 14.41 10.66
N ARG A 85 -3.14 14.17 10.88
CA ARG A 85 -3.87 14.71 12.02
C ARG A 85 -3.35 14.11 13.31
N ALA A 86 -3.16 12.79 13.39
CA ALA A 86 -2.63 12.14 14.58
C ALA A 86 -1.26 12.70 14.98
N LYS A 87 -0.37 12.94 13.99
CA LYS A 87 0.90 13.62 14.23
C LYS A 87 0.71 15.05 14.75
N ALA A 88 -0.18 15.84 14.14
CA ALA A 88 -0.43 17.19 14.62
C ALA A 88 -0.98 17.19 16.05
N ASP A 89 -1.91 16.29 16.35
CA ASP A 89 -2.47 16.13 17.69
C ASP A 89 -1.38 15.75 18.71
N SER A 90 -0.44 14.86 18.38
CA SER A 90 0.67 14.51 19.29
C SER A 90 1.62 15.68 19.55
N GLU A 91 1.93 16.49 18.53
CA GLU A 91 2.83 17.65 18.67
C GLU A 91 2.17 18.82 19.42
N ILE A 92 0.84 18.95 19.32
CA ILE A 92 0.05 19.95 20.03
C ILE A 92 -0.07 19.60 21.51
N THR A 93 -0.36 18.35 21.85
CA THR A 93 -0.68 17.95 23.23
C THR A 93 0.42 18.35 24.22
N TRP A 94 1.66 17.89 24.02
CA TRP A 94 2.71 18.15 25.00
C TRP A 94 3.13 19.64 25.06
N ARG A 95 3.12 20.35 23.92
CA ARG A 95 3.41 21.79 23.89
C ARG A 95 2.30 22.60 24.56
N GLN A 96 1.05 22.16 24.42
CA GLN A 96 -0.06 22.76 25.13
C GLN A 96 0.10 22.56 26.64
N ASP A 97 0.46 21.35 27.07
CA ASP A 97 0.73 21.07 28.48
C ASP A 97 1.83 21.99 29.04
N ALA A 98 2.94 22.17 28.30
CA ALA A 98 4.04 23.08 28.68
C ALA A 98 3.57 24.54 28.81
N VAL A 99 2.70 25.01 27.90
CA VAL A 99 2.11 26.36 27.98
C VAL A 99 1.19 26.48 29.18
N ASP A 100 0.35 25.46 29.42
CA ASP A 100 -0.67 25.48 30.48
C ASP A 100 -0.04 25.49 31.88
N ILE A 101 1.12 24.84 32.06
CA ILE A 101 1.88 24.88 33.32
C ILE A 101 2.89 26.04 33.41
N GLY A 102 3.01 26.86 32.36
CA GLY A 102 3.91 28.02 32.32
C GLY A 102 5.40 27.68 32.14
N GLU A 103 5.72 26.49 31.65
CA GLU A 103 7.11 26.01 31.43
C GLU A 103 7.52 26.04 29.94
N ALA A 104 6.62 26.44 29.04
CA ALA A 104 6.92 26.51 27.62
C ALA A 104 7.98 27.57 27.29
N THR A 105 8.95 27.18 26.47
CA THR A 105 9.89 28.08 25.81
C THR A 105 9.20 28.91 24.73
N GLU A 106 9.84 30.00 24.30
CA GLU A 106 9.38 30.82 23.18
C GLU A 106 9.24 30.00 21.89
N LYS A 107 10.19 29.08 21.65
CA LYS A 107 10.16 28.17 20.49
C LYS A 107 8.95 27.22 20.57
N GLU A 108 8.72 26.56 21.70
CA GLU A 108 7.58 25.66 21.87
C GLU A 108 6.25 26.39 21.70
N THR A 109 6.15 27.63 22.17
CA THR A 109 4.95 28.46 21.98
C THR A 109 4.74 28.84 20.51
N ALA A 110 5.81 29.18 19.79
CA ALA A 110 5.75 29.45 18.35
C ALA A 110 5.34 28.20 17.56
N ASP A 111 5.96 27.05 17.86
CA ASP A 111 5.69 25.78 17.20
C ASP A 111 4.28 25.27 17.49
N LEU A 112 3.78 25.44 18.71
CA LEU A 112 2.38 25.13 19.07
C LEU A 112 1.40 25.86 18.16
N ASN A 113 1.64 27.15 17.90
CA ASN A 113 0.80 27.94 17.00
C ASN A 113 0.89 27.47 15.54
N LEU A 114 2.09 27.09 15.07
CA LEU A 114 2.27 26.50 13.75
C LEU A 114 1.52 25.18 13.61
N TRP A 115 1.63 24.28 14.60
CA TRP A 115 0.94 22.99 14.61
C TRP A 115 -0.59 23.14 14.67
N LYS A 116 -1.12 24.05 15.49
CA LYS A 116 -2.55 24.37 15.52
C LYS A 116 -3.05 24.89 14.18
N LYS A 117 -2.31 25.82 13.55
CA LYS A 117 -2.64 26.33 12.21
C LYS A 117 -2.60 25.22 11.16
N TYR A 118 -1.57 24.40 11.18
CA TYR A 118 -1.43 23.24 10.31
C TYR A 118 -2.62 22.28 10.45
N ARG A 119 -3.02 21.91 11.67
CA ARG A 119 -4.18 21.04 11.92
C ARG A 119 -5.47 21.62 11.33
N VAL A 120 -5.71 22.92 11.50
CA VAL A 120 -6.89 23.59 10.92
C VAL A 120 -6.88 23.56 9.40
N LEU A 121 -5.72 23.84 8.77
CA LEU A 121 -5.58 23.78 7.32
C LEU A 121 -5.76 22.34 6.81
N LEU A 122 -5.19 21.36 7.50
CA LEU A 122 -5.28 19.94 7.17
C LEU A 122 -6.73 19.46 7.18
N MET A 123 -7.54 19.90 8.15
CA MET A 123 -8.95 19.54 8.24
C MET A 123 -9.83 20.14 7.13
N ARG A 124 -9.32 21.11 6.37
CA ARG A 124 -10.01 21.74 5.24
C ARG A 124 -9.59 21.14 3.89
N VAL A 125 -8.67 20.17 3.88
CA VAL A 125 -8.22 19.51 2.65
C VAL A 125 -9.34 18.64 2.08
N GLU A 126 -9.65 18.84 0.81
CA GLU A 126 -10.56 17.99 0.04
C GLU A 126 -9.83 16.71 -0.41
N THR A 127 -10.31 15.53 0.01
CA THR A 127 -9.60 14.26 -0.24
C THR A 127 -9.67 13.77 -1.69
N SER A 128 -10.62 14.29 -2.48
CA SER A 128 -10.75 13.99 -3.91
C SER A 128 -9.66 14.65 -4.76
N ASN A 129 -9.08 15.78 -4.28
CA ASN A 129 -7.98 16.48 -4.93
C ASN A 129 -7.12 17.22 -3.87
N PRO A 130 -6.34 16.49 -3.07
CA PRO A 130 -5.76 17.03 -1.85
C PRO A 130 -4.59 17.97 -2.12
N LEU A 131 -4.69 19.20 -1.59
CA LEU A 131 -3.59 20.14 -1.46
C LEU A 131 -3.10 20.14 -0.01
N TRP A 132 -2.07 19.34 0.28
CA TRP A 132 -1.55 19.18 1.64
C TRP A 132 -0.86 20.46 2.13
N PRO A 133 -1.19 20.98 3.32
CA PRO A 133 -0.43 22.08 3.90
C PRO A 133 1.01 21.63 4.22
N PRO A 134 1.99 22.56 4.21
CA PRO A 134 3.35 22.24 4.62
C PRO A 134 3.37 21.84 6.10
N THR A 135 4.01 20.71 6.39
CA THR A 135 4.20 20.26 7.78
C THR A 135 5.13 21.24 8.49
N PRO A 136 4.82 21.69 9.71
CA PRO A 136 5.76 22.48 10.51
C PRO A 136 7.04 21.70 10.82
N ASP A 137 8.16 22.41 10.84
CA ASP A 137 9.42 21.88 11.37
C ASP A 137 9.41 21.92 12.91
N GLY A 138 10.11 20.95 13.51
CA GLY A 138 10.15 20.74 14.97
C GLY A 138 11.07 21.70 15.71
#